data_AF-A1APD3-F1
#
_entry.id   AF-A1APD3-F1
#
_cell.length_a   1.000
_cell.length_b   1.000
_cell.length_c   1.000
_cell.angle_alpha   90.00
_cell.angle_beta   90.00
_cell.angle_gamma   90.00
#
_symmetry.space_group_name_H-M   'P 1'
#
loop_
_entity.id
_entity.type
_entity.pdbx_description
1 polymer ?
#
loop_
_entity_poly.entity_id
_entity_poly.type
_entity_poly.pdbx_seq_one_letter_code
_entity_poly.pdbx_strand_id
1 'polypeptide(L)'
;MKRHFFVLFILAMGCASHPAFAGPNHAEFIRGPFKNGPEVTRKCMECHEQETQSFMKSVHWTWSKKQVVNGKSMEYGKKNALNNFCIALPSNWSRCTSCHAGYGWKDSSFDFTKAENVDCLVCHDSTGTYRKFPSGAGHPVYAGEKKEFPKGNVWEPVDLVRVAQSVGKPTRATCGSCHFYGGGGDRVKHGDLDSTLTNPTPDIDIHMGGKSQMTCESCHRGNDHAIKGEAASVSLGSGAARTMGCTDCHRGDAHKNAMLNRHAGKIACQTCHIPTFAKAKPTKVWWDWSTAGKDVKPEEVKKDAYGEKQYDKMKGDFAWEKDIVPTYFWYNGSVERVLLGDKIDPTREVKLSAAKGSRKDPNARIFPFKVMRGKQPYDSENKTVAVVNVFGPPTSESAYWVHYDWGKAIAAGMKSAGQPYSGKFGWIETSMVWPVNHMVAPKEKALRCADCHGAKGRLDWKALGYAGDPRLKK
;
A
#
# COMPACT_ATOMS: atom_id res chain seq x y z
N MET A 1 -38.71 17.91 76.63
CA MET A 1 -37.77 18.74 75.84
C MET A 1 -36.47 17.98 75.65
N LYS A 2 -36.18 17.55 74.41
CA LYS A 2 -34.83 17.35 73.84
C LYS A 2 -35.02 16.86 72.39
N ARG A 3 -34.79 17.76 71.43
CA ARG A 3 -34.75 17.46 69.99
C ARG A 3 -33.43 16.76 69.70
N HIS A 4 -33.46 15.66 68.93
CA HIS A 4 -32.26 15.06 68.36
C HIS A 4 -32.20 15.42 66.87
N PHE A 5 -31.18 16.20 66.52
CA PHE A 5 -30.79 16.49 65.14
C PHE A 5 -29.97 15.30 64.64
N PHE A 6 -30.47 14.57 63.65
CA PHE A 6 -29.67 13.63 62.85
C PHE A 6 -29.11 14.40 61.66
N VAL A 7 -27.80 14.63 61.66
CA VAL A 7 -27.05 15.21 60.53
C VAL A 7 -26.66 14.06 59.59
N LEU A 8 -27.18 14.12 58.36
CA LEU A 8 -26.85 13.20 57.28
C LEU A 8 -25.52 13.63 56.64
N PHE A 9 -24.46 12.85 56.82
CA PHE A 9 -23.18 13.06 56.13
C PHE A 9 -23.29 12.53 54.69
N ILE A 10 -23.32 13.43 53.71
CA ILE A 10 -23.22 13.09 52.29
C ILE A 10 -21.74 12.88 51.96
N LEU A 11 -21.36 11.64 51.68
CA LEU A 11 -20.03 11.27 51.19
C LEU A 11 -19.94 11.60 49.70
N ALA A 12 -19.33 12.73 49.35
CA ALA A 12 -19.02 13.07 47.96
C ALA A 12 -17.83 12.24 47.47
N MET A 13 -18.09 11.16 46.71
CA MET A 13 -17.06 10.48 45.91
C MET A 13 -16.63 11.40 44.77
N GLY A 14 -15.54 12.14 44.98
CA GLY A 14 -14.86 12.85 43.90
C GLY A 14 -14.22 11.84 42.93
N CYS A 15 -14.72 11.80 41.70
CA CYS A 15 -13.99 11.18 40.58
C CYS A 15 -12.71 11.98 40.34
N ALA A 16 -11.59 11.51 40.92
CA ALA A 16 -10.27 11.99 40.55
C ALA A 16 -9.96 11.53 39.11
N SER A 17 -10.17 12.44 38.16
CA SER A 17 -9.61 12.37 36.82
C SER A 17 -8.09 12.26 36.94
N HIS A 18 -7.55 11.07 36.65
CA HIS A 18 -6.11 10.90 36.55
C HIS A 18 -5.61 11.76 35.39
N PRO A 19 -4.60 12.63 35.60
CA PRO A 19 -3.99 13.34 34.49
C PRO A 19 -3.41 12.30 33.53
N ALA A 20 -3.73 12.41 32.24
CA ALA A 20 -3.03 11.67 31.22
C ALA A 20 -1.56 12.07 31.30
N PHE A 21 -0.71 11.19 31.82
CA PHE A 21 0.74 11.40 31.81
C PHE A 21 1.16 11.59 30.34
N ALA A 22 1.50 12.83 29.98
CA ALA A 22 2.29 13.08 28.79
C ALA A 22 3.60 12.30 28.97
N GLY A 23 3.97 11.47 28.00
CA GLY A 23 5.25 10.76 28.04
C GLY A 23 6.42 11.74 28.20
N PRO A 24 7.58 11.27 28.67
CA PRO A 24 8.76 12.12 28.82
C PRO A 24 9.09 12.86 27.51
N ASN A 25 9.51 14.12 27.63
CA ASN A 25 9.90 14.92 26.48
C ASN A 25 11.23 14.38 25.91
N HIS A 26 11.19 13.79 24.71
CA HIS A 26 12.38 13.23 24.06
C HIS A 26 13.51 14.25 23.90
N ALA A 27 13.22 15.55 23.82
CA ALA A 27 14.24 16.61 23.74
C ALA A 27 15.20 16.64 24.94
N GLU A 28 14.81 16.12 26.10
CA GLU A 28 15.65 16.06 27.30
C GLU A 28 16.72 14.95 27.21
N PHE A 29 16.40 13.85 26.52
CA PHE A 29 17.20 12.62 26.47
C PHE A 29 17.96 12.44 25.16
N ILE A 30 17.50 13.08 24.08
CA ILE A 30 18.10 12.99 22.76
C ILE A 30 19.10 14.13 22.57
N ARG A 31 20.38 13.79 22.69
CA ARG A 31 21.52 14.67 22.41
C ARG A 31 22.28 14.14 21.20
N GLY A 32 22.39 14.97 20.16
CA GLY A 32 23.22 14.70 18.99
C GLY A 32 24.68 15.14 19.20
N PRO A 33 25.46 15.26 18.11
CA PRO A 33 25.05 15.09 16.72
C PRO A 33 24.86 13.61 16.33
N PHE A 34 23.99 13.34 15.36
CA PHE A 34 23.86 12.03 14.72
C PHE A 34 24.38 12.12 13.28
N LYS A 35 25.28 11.21 12.90
CA LYS A 35 25.85 11.13 11.55
C LYS A 35 24.91 10.45 10.57
N ASN A 36 24.06 9.54 11.05
CA ASN A 36 23.16 8.75 10.22
C ASN A 36 21.93 8.23 11.00
N GLY A 37 20.96 7.68 10.27
CA GLY A 37 19.75 7.08 10.84
C GLY A 37 20.01 5.97 11.86
N PRO A 38 20.90 4.98 11.58
CA PRO A 38 21.22 3.94 12.56
C PRO A 38 21.79 4.45 13.89
N GLU A 39 22.53 5.57 13.91
CA GLU A 39 22.93 6.22 15.17
C GLU A 39 21.74 6.73 15.98
N VAL A 40 20.71 7.27 15.33
CA VAL A 40 19.46 7.66 15.99
C VAL A 40 18.76 6.42 16.56
N THR A 41 18.64 5.35 15.77
CA THR A 41 17.99 4.12 16.21
C THR A 41 18.71 3.49 17.41
N ARG A 42 20.04 3.46 17.42
CA ARG A 42 20.81 3.04 18.61
C ARG A 42 20.46 3.86 19.84
N LYS A 43 20.30 5.17 19.70
CA LYS A 43 19.88 6.04 20.80
C LYS A 43 18.47 5.73 21.27
N CYS A 44 17.53 5.48 20.36
CA CYS A 44 16.16 5.06 20.70
C CYS A 44 16.14 3.74 21.46
N MET A 45 16.97 2.78 21.06
CA MET A 45 17.05 1.44 21.65
C MET A 45 17.55 1.43 23.10
N GLU A 46 18.21 2.49 23.59
CA GLU A 46 18.56 2.62 25.01
C GLU A 46 17.32 2.57 25.93
N CYS A 47 16.14 2.91 25.41
CA CYS A 47 14.87 2.83 26.14
C CYS A 47 13.79 1.99 25.44
N HIS A 48 13.89 1.78 24.11
CA HIS A 48 12.87 1.13 23.28
C HIS A 48 13.37 -0.14 22.57
N GLU A 49 14.25 -0.90 23.22
CA GLU A 49 14.76 -2.16 22.66
C GLU A 49 13.63 -3.16 22.39
N GLN A 50 12.70 -3.32 23.33
CA GLN A 50 11.60 -4.29 23.21
C GLN A 50 10.66 -3.96 22.04
N GLU A 51 10.35 -2.69 21.84
CA GLU A 51 9.55 -2.19 20.73
C GLU A 51 10.26 -2.43 19.41
N THR A 52 11.57 -2.19 19.35
CA THR A 52 12.40 -2.45 18.17
C THR A 52 12.39 -3.92 17.80
N GLN A 53 12.62 -4.81 18.78
CA GLN A 53 12.57 -6.26 18.58
C GLN A 53 11.18 -6.75 18.16
N SER A 54 10.12 -6.11 18.66
CA SER A 54 8.75 -6.44 18.26
C SER A 54 8.46 -5.99 16.83
N PHE A 55 8.89 -4.79 16.45
CA PHE A 55 8.76 -4.27 15.10
C PHE A 55 9.47 -5.14 14.06
N MET A 56 10.66 -5.66 14.38
CA MET A 56 11.43 -6.54 13.49
C MET A 56 10.71 -7.86 13.16
N LYS A 57 9.69 -8.25 13.93
CA LYS A 57 8.85 -9.43 13.61
C LYS A 57 7.73 -9.11 12.62
N SER A 58 7.55 -7.83 12.27
CA SER A 58 6.45 -7.37 11.40
C SER A 58 6.80 -7.45 9.92
N VAL A 59 5.77 -7.50 9.08
CA VAL A 59 5.91 -7.41 7.61
C VAL A 59 6.46 -6.07 7.13
N HIS A 60 6.42 -5.01 7.94
CA HIS A 60 7.03 -3.73 7.60
C HIS A 60 8.57 -3.81 7.64
N TRP A 61 9.12 -4.67 8.50
CA TRP A 61 10.54 -4.99 8.54
C TRP A 61 10.92 -6.07 7.53
N THR A 62 10.28 -7.24 7.58
CA THR A 62 10.71 -8.41 6.80
C THR A 62 10.31 -8.32 5.33
N TRP A 63 9.27 -7.54 5.00
CA TRP A 63 8.58 -7.55 3.70
C TRP A 63 8.11 -8.93 3.24
N SER A 64 8.02 -9.89 4.16
CA SER A 64 7.46 -11.21 3.93
C SER A 64 6.90 -11.81 5.22
N LYS A 65 6.03 -12.79 5.08
CA LYS A 65 5.65 -13.70 6.16
C LYS A 65 5.39 -15.08 5.57
N LYS A 66 5.51 -16.11 6.41
CA LYS A 66 4.96 -17.43 6.11
C LYS A 66 3.45 -17.33 5.96
N GLN A 67 2.94 -17.74 4.81
CA GLN A 67 1.51 -17.73 4.49
C GLN A 67 1.18 -18.81 3.45
N VAL A 68 -0.11 -19.09 3.26
CA VAL A 68 -0.57 -20.03 2.23
C VAL A 68 -0.87 -19.26 0.95
N VAL A 69 -0.11 -19.55 -0.10
CA VAL A 69 -0.29 -18.96 -1.44
C VAL A 69 -0.57 -20.09 -2.44
N ASN A 70 -1.65 -19.97 -3.21
CA ASN A 70 -2.09 -21.01 -4.14
C ASN A 70 -2.16 -22.42 -3.50
N GLY A 71 -2.55 -22.50 -2.22
CA GLY A 71 -2.64 -23.75 -1.46
C GLY A 71 -1.32 -24.28 -0.89
N LYS A 72 -0.19 -23.58 -1.07
CA LYS A 72 1.14 -23.98 -0.57
C LYS A 72 1.63 -23.04 0.53
N SER A 73 2.15 -23.60 1.62
CA SER A 73 2.79 -22.80 2.68
C SER A 73 4.18 -22.34 2.22
N MET A 74 4.42 -21.02 2.21
CA MET A 74 5.68 -20.43 1.80
C MET A 74 5.92 -19.06 2.41
N GLU A 75 7.16 -18.61 2.43
CA GLU A 75 7.49 -17.20 2.68
C GLU A 75 7.08 -16.36 1.46
N TYR A 76 6.17 -15.41 1.67
CA TYR A 76 5.70 -14.53 0.60
C TYR A 76 5.50 -13.10 1.10
N GLY A 77 5.74 -12.13 0.25
CA GLY A 77 5.49 -10.72 0.49
C GLY A 77 6.10 -9.83 -0.57
N LYS A 78 6.22 -8.52 -0.30
CA LYS A 78 6.81 -7.56 -1.23
C LYS A 78 8.23 -7.95 -1.68
N LYS A 79 8.97 -8.68 -0.84
CA LYS A 79 10.33 -9.18 -1.13
C LYS A 79 10.39 -10.09 -2.37
N ASN A 80 9.34 -10.87 -2.64
CA ASN A 80 9.30 -11.86 -3.73
C ASN A 80 8.01 -11.81 -4.58
N ALA A 81 7.19 -10.76 -4.41
CA ALA A 81 5.99 -10.56 -5.20
C ALA A 81 6.29 -9.96 -6.59
N LEU A 82 5.57 -10.45 -7.59
CA LEU A 82 5.44 -9.82 -8.91
C LEU A 82 4.30 -8.80 -8.90
N ASN A 83 4.45 -7.71 -9.65
CA ASN A 83 3.37 -6.78 -9.99
C ASN A 83 3.55 -6.22 -11.40
N ASN A 84 2.51 -5.63 -11.96
CA ASN A 84 2.54 -4.94 -13.26
C ASN A 84 2.76 -3.42 -13.14
N PHE A 85 3.57 -3.01 -12.16
CA PHE A 85 4.10 -1.65 -12.06
C PHE A 85 5.61 -1.67 -12.31
N CYS A 86 6.41 -1.81 -11.25
CA CYS A 86 7.87 -1.90 -11.33
C CYS A 86 8.38 -3.35 -11.32
N ILE A 87 7.50 -4.30 -11.66
CA ILE A 87 7.82 -5.72 -11.85
C ILE A 87 8.15 -6.45 -10.53
N ALA A 88 9.38 -6.31 -10.02
CA ALA A 88 9.84 -7.04 -8.84
C ALA A 88 10.98 -6.30 -8.09
N LEU A 89 11.19 -6.70 -6.83
CA LEU A 89 12.25 -6.15 -5.98
C LEU A 89 13.69 -6.56 -6.35
N PRO A 90 13.99 -7.83 -6.66
CA PRO A 90 15.38 -8.27 -6.90
C PRO A 90 16.06 -7.39 -7.95
N SER A 91 17.33 -7.05 -7.71
CA SER A 91 18.16 -6.10 -8.46
C SER A 91 17.80 -4.61 -8.35
N ASN A 92 16.65 -4.25 -7.77
CA ASN A 92 16.13 -2.86 -7.73
C ASN A 92 16.04 -2.27 -6.31
N TRP A 93 16.64 -2.91 -5.31
CA TRP A 93 16.42 -2.62 -3.89
C TRP A 93 16.54 -1.15 -3.54
N SER A 94 17.66 -0.49 -3.85
CA SER A 94 17.91 0.89 -3.40
C SER A 94 16.84 1.90 -3.79
N ARG A 95 16.12 1.66 -4.90
CA ARG A 95 14.96 2.46 -5.29
C ARG A 95 13.71 2.05 -4.53
N CYS A 96 13.44 0.75 -4.43
CA CYS A 96 12.24 0.23 -3.79
C CYS A 96 12.21 0.40 -2.26
N THR A 97 13.37 0.27 -1.61
CA THR A 97 13.55 0.29 -0.15
C THR A 97 13.65 1.70 0.42
N SER A 98 13.54 2.73 -0.42
CA SER A 98 13.12 4.07 0.03
C SER A 98 11.78 4.04 0.77
N CYS A 99 10.92 3.03 0.51
CA CYS A 99 9.68 2.77 1.25
C CYS A 99 9.78 1.58 2.23
N HIS A 100 10.99 1.08 2.53
CA HIS A 100 11.20 0.09 3.59
C HIS A 100 11.40 0.82 4.91
N ALA A 101 10.84 0.30 6.00
CA ALA A 101 10.97 0.89 7.33
C ALA A 101 12.31 0.51 7.99
N GLY A 102 13.38 0.63 7.21
CA GLY A 102 14.74 0.37 7.62
C GLY A 102 15.75 1.12 6.76
N TYR A 103 17.00 0.93 7.11
CA TYR A 103 18.16 1.62 6.56
C TYR A 103 19.14 0.63 5.94
N GLY A 104 19.54 0.88 4.68
CA GLY A 104 20.66 0.16 4.05
C GLY A 104 20.28 -1.13 3.30
N TRP A 105 18.99 -1.41 3.10
CA TRP A 105 18.58 -2.56 2.27
C TRP A 105 18.81 -2.27 0.79
N LYS A 106 20.04 -2.53 0.32
CA LYS A 106 20.52 -2.23 -1.04
C LYS A 106 20.67 -3.46 -1.94
N ASP A 107 20.69 -4.66 -1.37
CA ASP A 107 20.85 -5.93 -2.09
C ASP A 107 20.31 -7.13 -1.28
N SER A 108 20.58 -8.35 -1.74
CA SER A 108 20.15 -9.59 -1.09
C SER A 108 20.90 -9.93 0.20
N SER A 109 22.02 -9.25 0.49
CA SER A 109 22.85 -9.47 1.69
C SER A 109 22.39 -8.68 2.92
N PHE A 110 21.29 -7.94 2.82
CA PHE A 110 20.77 -7.16 3.93
C PHE A 110 20.48 -8.03 5.17
N ASP A 111 21.08 -7.62 6.28
CA ASP A 111 21.00 -8.33 7.55
C ASP A 111 19.79 -7.86 8.36
N PHE A 112 18.71 -8.65 8.30
CA PHE A 112 17.48 -8.40 9.04
C PHE A 112 17.61 -8.60 10.56
N THR A 113 18.78 -9.02 11.07
CA THR A 113 19.04 -9.15 12.52
C THR A 113 19.61 -7.89 13.15
N LYS A 114 20.09 -6.93 12.35
CA LYS A 114 20.62 -5.65 12.82
C LYS A 114 19.52 -4.68 13.22
N ALA A 115 19.18 -4.66 14.50
CA ALA A 115 18.13 -3.82 15.06
C ALA A 115 18.40 -2.32 14.87
N GLU A 116 19.66 -1.90 14.85
CA GLU A 116 20.04 -0.51 14.59
C GLU A 116 19.64 -0.03 13.18
N ASN A 117 19.34 -0.95 12.25
CA ASN A 117 18.88 -0.59 10.91
C ASN A 117 17.37 -0.35 10.83
N VAL A 118 16.61 -0.49 11.92
CA VAL A 118 15.19 -0.10 11.96
C VAL A 118 15.07 1.42 11.81
N ASP A 119 14.13 1.87 10.98
CA ASP A 119 13.84 3.30 10.83
C ASP A 119 12.67 3.69 11.73
N CYS A 120 12.97 4.16 12.95
CA CYS A 120 11.95 4.63 13.88
C CYS A 120 11.28 5.94 13.42
N LEU A 121 12.02 6.78 12.68
CA LEU A 121 11.62 8.15 12.37
C LEU A 121 10.55 8.21 11.27
N VAL A 122 10.56 7.28 10.31
CA VAL A 122 9.62 7.27 9.19
C VAL A 122 8.15 7.22 9.61
N CYS A 123 7.86 6.57 10.75
CA CYS A 123 6.51 6.47 11.29
C CYS A 123 6.22 7.52 12.36
N HIS A 124 7.23 7.93 13.13
CA HIS A 124 7.08 8.72 14.34
C HIS A 124 7.47 10.20 14.19
N ASP A 125 7.96 10.64 13.03
CA ASP A 125 8.20 12.07 12.78
C ASP A 125 6.92 12.91 12.96
N SER A 126 6.98 13.90 13.85
CA SER A 126 5.91 14.89 14.00
C SER A 126 6.28 16.26 13.41
N THR A 127 7.50 16.43 12.90
CA THR A 127 7.95 17.70 12.31
C THR A 127 7.47 17.89 10.87
N GLY A 128 7.16 16.79 10.17
CA GLY A 128 6.86 16.80 8.74
C GLY A 128 8.09 17.03 7.86
N THR A 129 9.30 16.93 8.40
CA THR A 129 10.55 17.20 7.67
C THR A 129 11.36 15.94 7.37
N TYR A 130 11.06 14.81 8.04
CA TYR A 130 11.75 13.56 7.77
C TYR A 130 11.34 12.97 6.42
N ARG A 131 12.32 12.72 5.56
CA ARG A 131 12.12 12.13 4.23
C ARG A 131 13.29 11.26 3.81
N LYS A 132 13.00 10.03 3.39
CA LYS A 132 13.99 9.09 2.88
C LYS A 132 14.34 9.48 1.44
N PHE A 133 15.62 9.42 1.10
CA PHE A 133 16.08 9.77 -0.25
C PHE A 133 15.61 8.69 -1.24
N PRO A 134 15.04 9.05 -2.41
CA PRO A 134 14.36 8.09 -3.30
C PRO A 134 15.23 6.93 -3.80
N SER A 135 16.55 7.09 -3.87
CA SER A 135 17.51 6.06 -4.26
C SER A 135 18.50 5.69 -3.15
N GLY A 136 18.23 6.12 -1.91
CA GLY A 136 19.14 6.00 -0.77
C GLY A 136 19.08 4.68 -0.01
N ALA A 137 18.42 3.65 -0.55
CA ALA A 137 18.22 2.37 0.14
C ALA A 137 17.64 2.51 1.56
N GLY A 138 16.73 3.46 1.72
CA GLY A 138 16.08 3.77 3.00
C GLY A 138 16.72 4.92 3.78
N HIS A 139 17.90 5.41 3.43
CA HIS A 139 18.49 6.54 4.13
C HIS A 139 17.91 7.89 3.68
N PRO A 140 17.75 8.89 4.57
CA PRO A 140 17.56 10.29 4.18
C PRO A 140 18.87 10.86 3.59
N VAL A 141 18.85 12.15 3.22
CA VAL A 141 20.09 12.89 2.99
C VAL A 141 20.66 13.31 4.35
N TYR A 142 21.94 13.04 4.58
CA TYR A 142 22.64 13.39 5.82
C TYR A 142 23.44 14.69 5.70
N ALA A 143 23.78 15.27 6.86
CA ALA A 143 24.60 16.48 6.91
C ALA A 143 25.95 16.26 6.19
N GLY A 144 26.32 17.20 5.33
CA GLY A 144 27.54 17.13 4.52
C GLY A 144 27.42 16.35 3.21
N GLU A 145 26.32 15.62 2.98
CA GLU A 145 26.06 14.99 1.69
C GLU A 145 25.49 16.01 0.68
N LYS A 146 25.92 15.90 -0.57
CA LYS A 146 25.32 16.62 -1.70
C LYS A 146 24.59 15.60 -2.57
N LYS A 147 23.26 15.59 -2.48
CA LYS A 147 22.40 14.66 -3.22
C LYS A 147 21.36 15.42 -4.01
N GLU A 148 21.06 14.92 -5.21
CA GLU A 148 19.99 15.41 -6.06
C GLU A 148 19.18 14.25 -6.64
N PHE A 149 17.86 14.43 -6.75
CA PHE A 149 17.00 13.43 -7.37
C PHE A 149 15.64 14.02 -7.81
N PRO A 150 15.24 13.90 -9.09
CA PRO A 150 16.10 13.62 -10.24
C PRO A 150 17.22 14.65 -10.39
N LYS A 151 18.15 14.43 -11.33
CA LYS A 151 19.25 15.36 -11.64
C LYS A 151 18.73 16.80 -11.76
N GLY A 152 19.38 17.76 -11.09
CA GLY A 152 18.97 19.16 -11.00
C GLY A 152 18.10 19.53 -9.80
N ASN A 153 17.54 18.55 -9.08
CA ASN A 153 16.71 18.79 -7.90
C ASN A 153 17.48 18.43 -6.63
N VAL A 154 18.07 19.42 -5.96
CA VAL A 154 18.84 19.24 -4.72
C VAL A 154 17.93 18.79 -3.57
N TRP A 155 18.40 17.84 -2.78
CA TRP A 155 17.72 17.37 -1.57
C TRP A 155 18.50 17.83 -0.35
N GLU A 156 17.88 18.71 0.43
CA GLU A 156 18.47 19.18 1.69
C GLU A 156 18.57 18.05 2.72
N PRO A 157 19.66 18.03 3.51
CA PRO A 157 19.82 17.13 4.65
C PRO A 157 18.68 17.23 5.65
N VAL A 158 18.34 16.09 6.27
CA VAL A 158 17.40 16.06 7.39
C VAL A 158 18.13 16.39 8.68
N ASP A 159 17.56 17.30 9.49
CA ASP A 159 17.99 17.54 10.86
C ASP A 159 17.55 16.37 11.76
N LEU A 160 18.40 15.35 11.83
CA LEU A 160 18.12 14.13 12.60
C LEU A 160 17.91 14.40 14.08
N VAL A 161 18.59 15.40 14.65
CA VAL A 161 18.45 15.74 16.08
C VAL A 161 17.06 16.31 16.31
N ARG A 162 16.64 17.31 15.53
CA ARG A 162 15.31 17.91 15.63
C ARG A 162 14.20 16.88 15.44
N VAL A 163 14.31 16.02 14.44
CA VAL A 163 13.32 14.96 14.17
C VAL A 163 13.24 14.00 15.35
N ALA A 164 14.38 13.50 15.84
CA ALA A 164 14.43 12.55 16.94
C ALA A 164 13.90 13.14 18.26
N GLN A 165 14.14 14.44 18.52
CA GLN A 165 13.60 15.15 19.68
C GLN A 165 12.08 15.37 19.58
N SER A 166 11.52 15.34 18.38
CA SER A 166 10.11 15.63 18.11
C SER A 166 9.30 14.37 17.79
N VAL A 167 9.80 13.17 18.08
CA VAL A 167 9.04 11.95 17.77
C VAL A 167 7.71 11.90 18.53
N GLY A 168 6.68 11.37 17.88
CA GLY A 168 5.32 11.33 18.40
C GLY A 168 4.48 10.21 17.81
N LYS A 169 3.16 10.28 17.99
CA LYS A 169 2.23 9.31 17.42
C LYS A 169 2.20 9.42 15.88
N PRO A 170 2.11 8.30 15.15
CA PRO A 170 1.99 8.34 13.70
C PRO A 170 0.79 9.16 13.22
N THR A 171 0.99 9.83 12.08
CA THR A 171 -0.04 10.62 11.41
C THR A 171 -0.38 9.98 10.06
N ARG A 172 -1.43 10.45 9.39
CA ARG A 172 -1.72 10.02 8.02
C ARG A 172 -0.55 10.34 7.07
N ALA A 173 0.18 11.43 7.31
CA ALA A 173 1.34 11.80 6.50
C ALA A 173 2.50 10.81 6.67
N THR A 174 2.78 10.34 7.90
CA THR A 174 3.91 9.40 8.13
C THR A 174 3.63 8.04 7.51
N CYS A 175 2.41 7.49 7.66
CA CYS A 175 1.99 6.30 6.91
C CYS A 175 2.01 6.56 5.38
N GLY A 176 1.52 7.74 5.00
CA GLY A 176 1.38 8.21 3.63
C GLY A 176 2.69 8.33 2.87
N SER A 177 3.81 8.60 3.55
CA SER A 177 5.16 8.67 2.97
C SER A 177 5.52 7.45 2.10
N CYS A 178 4.96 6.28 2.45
CA CYS A 178 5.10 5.04 1.70
C CYS A 178 3.78 4.55 1.08
N HIS A 179 2.62 4.81 1.69
CA HIS A 179 1.36 4.22 1.23
C HIS A 179 0.63 5.04 0.16
N PHE A 180 0.83 6.36 0.13
CA PHE A 180 0.31 7.24 -0.92
C PHE A 180 1.20 7.19 -2.17
N TYR A 181 2.48 6.85 -2.00
CA TYR A 181 3.47 6.82 -3.07
C TYR A 181 3.87 5.38 -3.42
N GLY A 182 3.82 5.00 -4.69
CA GLY A 182 4.23 3.67 -5.11
C GLY A 182 4.19 3.52 -6.62
N GLY A 183 5.02 2.65 -7.21
CA GLY A 183 5.07 2.56 -8.69
C GLY A 183 5.65 3.81 -9.37
N GLY A 184 6.41 4.63 -8.62
CA GLY A 184 7.12 5.79 -9.14
C GLY A 184 6.46 7.16 -8.90
N GLY A 185 5.37 7.23 -8.14
CA GLY A 185 4.74 8.51 -7.77
C GLY A 185 3.59 8.36 -6.78
N ASP A 186 3.02 9.50 -6.37
CA ASP A 186 1.75 9.59 -5.64
C ASP A 186 0.66 8.83 -6.41
N ARG A 187 -0.35 8.25 -5.73
CA ARG A 187 -1.60 7.63 -6.25
C ARG A 187 -1.45 6.57 -7.36
N VAL A 188 -0.25 6.22 -7.80
CA VAL A 188 -0.04 5.36 -8.98
C VAL A 188 -0.49 3.93 -8.68
N LYS A 189 -0.10 3.37 -7.51
CA LYS A 189 -0.43 2.00 -7.12
C LYS A 189 -1.83 1.86 -6.55
N HIS A 190 -2.02 2.31 -5.31
CA HIS A 190 -3.33 2.32 -4.67
C HIS A 190 -4.14 3.47 -5.29
N GLY A 191 -5.32 3.15 -5.82
CA GLY A 191 -6.22 4.17 -6.37
C GLY A 191 -7.05 4.87 -5.28
N ASP A 192 -7.12 4.28 -4.09
CA ASP A 192 -7.88 4.78 -2.94
C ASP A 192 -6.98 5.37 -1.84
N LEU A 193 -5.67 5.46 -2.07
CA LEU A 193 -4.72 6.09 -1.16
C LEU A 193 -3.81 7.06 -1.92
N ASP A 194 -3.93 8.34 -1.62
CA ASP A 194 -3.13 9.42 -2.22
C ASP A 194 -2.84 10.55 -1.22
N SER A 195 -1.93 11.44 -1.57
CA SER A 195 -1.47 12.53 -0.69
C SER A 195 -2.57 13.44 -0.13
N THR A 196 -3.73 13.55 -0.79
CA THR A 196 -4.86 14.33 -0.27
C THR A 196 -5.46 13.75 1.00
N LEU A 197 -5.22 12.48 1.31
CA LEU A 197 -5.61 11.84 2.56
C LEU A 197 -4.80 12.31 3.78
N THR A 198 -3.79 13.15 3.59
CA THR A 198 -3.15 13.84 4.71
C THR A 198 -4.18 14.73 5.45
N ASN A 199 -4.97 15.49 4.69
CA ASN A 199 -6.03 16.36 5.20
C ASN A 199 -7.26 16.31 4.27
N PRO A 200 -8.01 15.19 4.25
CA PRO A 200 -9.09 15.01 3.30
C PRO A 200 -10.36 15.72 3.76
N THR A 201 -11.21 16.08 2.80
CA THR A 201 -12.60 16.46 3.09
C THR A 201 -13.46 15.20 3.33
N PRO A 202 -14.66 15.34 3.94
CA PRO A 202 -15.60 14.21 4.11
C PRO A 202 -15.98 13.53 2.80
N ASP A 203 -15.92 14.26 1.68
CA ASP A 203 -16.25 13.74 0.35
C ASP A 203 -15.17 12.81 -0.21
N ILE A 204 -13.91 13.06 0.12
CA ILE A 204 -12.80 12.16 -0.22
C ILE A 204 -12.91 10.90 0.64
N ASP A 205 -12.95 11.04 1.97
CA ASP A 205 -13.15 9.92 2.90
C ASP A 205 -13.87 10.39 4.17
N ILE A 206 -15.00 9.77 4.50
CA ILE A 206 -15.83 10.18 5.64
C ILE A 206 -15.21 9.85 7.01
N HIS A 207 -14.34 8.83 7.10
CA HIS A 207 -13.71 8.46 8.36
C HIS A 207 -12.55 9.39 8.68
N MET A 208 -11.72 9.69 7.67
CA MET A 208 -10.53 10.52 7.81
C MET A 208 -10.83 12.02 7.71
N GLY A 209 -11.80 12.41 6.88
CA GLY A 209 -12.16 13.81 6.61
C GLY A 209 -13.46 14.27 7.26
N GLY A 210 -14.26 13.36 7.82
CA GLY A 210 -15.48 13.67 8.56
C GLY A 210 -15.22 14.09 10.01
N LYS A 211 -16.26 14.06 10.85
CA LYS A 211 -16.18 14.50 12.25
C LYS A 211 -15.16 13.71 13.10
N SER A 212 -14.94 12.44 12.77
CA SER A 212 -14.04 11.56 13.52
C SER A 212 -12.56 11.83 13.25
N GLN A 213 -12.21 12.46 12.12
CA GLN A 213 -10.83 12.82 11.74
C GLN A 213 -9.81 11.67 11.93
N MET A 214 -10.21 10.43 11.64
CA MET A 214 -9.46 9.23 11.98
C MET A 214 -8.05 9.22 11.38
N THR A 215 -7.06 8.77 12.16
CA THR A 215 -5.73 8.40 11.65
C THR A 215 -5.76 6.98 11.10
N CYS A 216 -4.70 6.56 10.39
CA CYS A 216 -4.57 5.17 9.92
C CYS A 216 -4.68 4.18 11.09
N GLU A 217 -4.00 4.47 12.20
CA GLU A 217 -4.02 3.66 13.41
C GLU A 217 -5.40 3.58 14.08
N SER A 218 -6.32 4.51 13.80
CA SER A 218 -7.68 4.43 14.35
C SER A 218 -8.41 3.15 13.90
N CYS A 219 -8.09 2.64 12.71
CA CYS A 219 -8.52 1.33 12.21
C CYS A 219 -7.39 0.29 12.37
N HIS A 220 -6.20 0.61 11.88
CA HIS A 220 -5.05 -0.31 11.76
C HIS A 220 -4.32 -0.63 13.08
N ARG A 221 -4.88 -0.27 14.23
CA ARG A 221 -4.23 -0.46 15.54
C ARG A 221 -3.86 -1.92 15.79
N GLY A 222 -2.58 -2.15 16.01
CA GLY A 222 -2.02 -3.39 16.51
C GLY A 222 -1.55 -3.29 17.96
N ASN A 223 -1.02 -4.41 18.47
CA ASN A 223 -0.20 -4.43 19.68
C ASN A 223 1.26 -4.67 19.27
N ASP A 224 2.22 -4.19 20.05
CA ASP A 224 3.66 -4.46 19.88
C ASP A 224 4.15 -4.21 18.44
N HIS A 225 3.76 -3.07 17.86
CA HIS A 225 4.07 -2.67 16.47
C HIS A 225 3.53 -3.62 15.38
N ALA A 226 2.70 -4.60 15.72
CA ALA A 226 2.05 -5.49 14.76
C ALA A 226 0.78 -4.84 14.16
N ILE A 227 0.98 -3.84 13.29
CA ILE A 227 -0.07 -3.10 12.58
C ILE A 227 -1.05 -4.09 11.91
N LYS A 228 -2.34 -3.91 12.15
CA LYS A 228 -3.41 -4.76 11.60
C LYS A 228 -3.73 -4.39 10.15
N GLY A 229 -4.47 -5.27 9.48
CA GLY A 229 -4.85 -5.12 8.09
C GLY A 229 -3.81 -5.76 7.17
N GLU A 230 -4.30 -6.64 6.29
CA GLU A 230 -3.43 -7.36 5.36
C GLU A 230 -3.59 -6.79 3.95
N ALA A 231 -2.47 -6.52 3.29
CA ALA A 231 -2.48 -6.06 1.90
C ALA A 231 -2.70 -7.25 0.96
N ALA A 232 -3.86 -7.32 0.31
CA ALA A 232 -4.17 -8.38 -0.66
C ALA A 232 -3.24 -8.42 -1.88
N SER A 233 -2.28 -7.51 -2.00
CA SER A 233 -1.20 -7.54 -3.00
C SER A 233 0.05 -8.30 -2.55
N VAL A 234 0.25 -8.56 -1.24
CA VAL A 234 1.48 -9.18 -0.70
C VAL A 234 1.30 -10.06 0.54
N SER A 235 0.22 -9.88 1.31
CA SER A 235 -0.01 -10.57 2.58
C SER A 235 -1.48 -10.95 2.71
N LEU A 236 -1.78 -12.24 2.79
CA LEU A 236 -3.13 -12.77 3.05
C LEU A 236 -3.05 -13.94 4.03
N GLY A 237 -4.21 -14.43 4.48
CA GLY A 237 -4.33 -15.75 5.09
C GLY A 237 -4.01 -15.85 6.58
N SER A 238 -3.91 -14.75 7.33
CA SER A 238 -3.75 -14.84 8.81
C SER A 238 -5.06 -15.02 9.60
N GLY A 239 -6.19 -15.26 8.91
CA GLY A 239 -7.50 -15.51 9.55
C GLY A 239 -8.15 -14.24 10.15
N ALA A 240 -9.26 -14.47 10.88
CA ALA A 240 -10.12 -13.40 11.40
C ALA A 240 -9.39 -12.43 12.36
N ALA A 241 -8.39 -12.90 13.11
CA ALA A 241 -7.70 -12.10 14.15
C ALA A 241 -6.91 -10.89 13.61
N ARG A 242 -6.54 -10.89 12.32
CA ARG A 242 -5.85 -9.77 11.64
C ARG A 242 -6.68 -9.11 10.54
N THR A 243 -7.85 -9.68 10.26
CA THR A 243 -8.79 -9.11 9.30
C THR A 243 -9.52 -7.98 9.98
N MET A 244 -9.42 -6.79 9.42
CA MET A 244 -10.19 -5.63 9.86
C MET A 244 -11.34 -5.40 8.90
N GLY A 245 -12.44 -4.87 9.42
CA GLY A 245 -13.59 -4.59 8.59
C GLY A 245 -14.52 -3.55 9.19
N CYS A 246 -15.50 -3.14 8.40
CA CYS A 246 -16.48 -2.15 8.81
C CYS A 246 -17.25 -2.59 10.08
N THR A 247 -17.41 -3.90 10.29
CA THR A 247 -18.17 -4.48 11.40
C THR A 247 -17.49 -4.38 12.76
N ASP A 248 -16.21 -3.97 12.82
CA ASP A 248 -15.53 -3.73 14.08
C ASP A 248 -16.19 -2.55 14.84
N CYS A 249 -16.65 -1.54 14.08
CA CYS A 249 -17.35 -0.35 14.58
C CYS A 249 -18.85 -0.35 14.24
N HIS A 250 -19.24 -0.86 13.06
CA HIS A 250 -20.63 -0.88 12.58
C HIS A 250 -21.27 -2.25 12.81
N ARG A 251 -21.81 -2.47 14.02
CA ARG A 251 -22.36 -3.77 14.45
C ARG A 251 -23.87 -3.88 14.17
N GLY A 252 -24.32 -5.13 14.05
CA GLY A 252 -25.74 -5.47 13.87
C GLY A 252 -26.32 -4.94 12.56
N ASP A 253 -27.59 -4.54 12.62
CA ASP A 253 -28.31 -3.96 11.50
C ASP A 253 -27.95 -2.48 11.32
N ALA A 254 -26.84 -2.25 10.58
CA ALA A 254 -26.32 -0.91 10.31
C ALA A 254 -27.31 -0.01 9.52
N HIS A 255 -28.31 -0.60 8.87
CA HIS A 255 -29.34 0.11 8.12
C HIS A 255 -30.72 -0.07 8.75
N LYS A 256 -31.53 0.98 8.73
CA LYS A 256 -32.97 0.89 9.05
C LYS A 256 -33.75 0.03 8.05
N ASN A 257 -33.23 -0.12 6.83
CA ASN A 257 -33.86 -0.92 5.78
C ASN A 257 -33.35 -2.37 5.82
N ALA A 258 -34.24 -3.30 6.19
CA ALA A 258 -33.92 -4.72 6.32
C ALA A 258 -33.38 -5.36 5.01
N MET A 259 -33.81 -4.87 3.85
CA MET A 259 -33.27 -5.36 2.57
C MET A 259 -31.80 -5.00 2.39
N LEU A 260 -31.36 -3.81 2.82
CA LEU A 260 -29.94 -3.44 2.78
C LEU A 260 -29.11 -4.31 3.74
N ASN A 261 -29.64 -4.63 4.92
CA ASN A 261 -28.99 -5.57 5.85
C ASN A 261 -28.87 -6.96 5.22
N ARG A 262 -29.89 -7.44 4.50
CA ARG A 262 -29.81 -8.70 3.76
C ARG A 262 -28.74 -8.69 2.66
N HIS A 263 -28.53 -7.56 1.98
CA HIS A 263 -27.47 -7.43 0.99
C HIS A 263 -26.08 -7.61 1.60
N ALA A 264 -25.85 -7.16 2.84
CA ALA A 264 -24.55 -7.29 3.51
C ALA A 264 -24.08 -8.75 3.66
N GLY A 265 -24.98 -9.73 3.54
CA GLY A 265 -24.64 -11.15 3.51
C GLY A 265 -23.90 -11.59 2.24
N LYS A 266 -24.05 -10.87 1.12
CA LYS A 266 -23.44 -11.21 -0.18
C LYS A 266 -22.72 -10.05 -0.86
N ILE A 267 -22.91 -8.83 -0.40
CA ILE A 267 -22.28 -7.60 -0.91
C ILE A 267 -21.43 -7.00 0.22
N ALA A 268 -20.17 -6.71 -0.06
CA ALA A 268 -19.30 -6.05 0.90
C ALA A 268 -19.75 -4.61 1.15
N CYS A 269 -19.52 -4.10 2.37
CA CYS A 269 -19.85 -2.70 2.72
C CYS A 269 -19.16 -1.73 1.74
N GLN A 270 -17.90 -2.01 1.42
CA GLN A 270 -17.08 -1.28 0.46
C GLN A 270 -17.75 -1.12 -0.91
N THR A 271 -18.45 -2.16 -1.42
CA THR A 271 -19.11 -2.11 -2.73
C THR A 271 -20.13 -0.98 -2.80
N CYS A 272 -20.95 -0.81 -1.75
CA CYS A 272 -21.98 0.22 -1.72
C CYS A 272 -21.45 1.57 -1.27
N HIS A 273 -20.46 1.58 -0.36
CA HIS A 273 -19.98 2.78 0.31
C HIS A 273 -18.74 3.41 -0.32
N ILE A 274 -18.14 2.78 -1.34
CA ILE A 274 -17.07 3.37 -2.16
C ILE A 274 -17.52 3.35 -3.63
N PRO A 275 -18.41 4.27 -4.04
CA PRO A 275 -18.97 4.31 -5.40
C PRO A 275 -17.91 4.53 -6.48
N THR A 276 -16.90 5.31 -6.15
CA THR A 276 -15.73 5.61 -6.96
C THR A 276 -14.48 5.75 -6.09
N PHE A 277 -13.32 5.47 -6.67
CA PHE A 277 -12.00 5.77 -6.10
C PHE A 277 -11.22 6.71 -7.02
N ALA A 278 -9.98 7.07 -6.66
CA ALA A 278 -9.20 8.10 -7.36
C ALA A 278 -9.97 9.43 -7.46
N LYS A 279 -10.65 9.80 -6.37
CA LYS A 279 -11.57 10.95 -6.34
C LYS A 279 -10.84 12.29 -6.46
N ALA A 280 -9.71 12.41 -5.77
CA ALA A 280 -8.93 13.64 -5.78
C ALA A 280 -7.99 13.73 -6.98
N LYS A 281 -7.34 12.61 -7.33
CA LYS A 281 -6.29 12.58 -8.34
C LYS A 281 -6.37 11.30 -9.19
N PRO A 282 -6.13 11.36 -10.53
CA PRO A 282 -6.25 10.19 -11.41
C PRO A 282 -5.21 9.10 -11.12
N THR A 283 -5.58 7.83 -11.04
CA THR A 283 -4.61 6.75 -10.83
C THR A 283 -4.24 6.07 -12.15
N LYS A 284 -3.06 5.44 -12.19
CA LYS A 284 -2.64 4.67 -13.36
C LYS A 284 -3.44 3.38 -13.44
N VAL A 285 -4.04 3.11 -14.59
CA VAL A 285 -4.82 1.90 -14.89
C VAL A 285 -4.18 1.02 -15.96
N TRP A 286 -3.23 1.59 -16.72
CA TRP A 286 -2.46 0.90 -17.76
C TRP A 286 -0.99 1.29 -17.70
N TRP A 287 -0.09 0.31 -17.86
CA TRP A 287 1.35 0.52 -18.02
C TRP A 287 1.92 -0.46 -19.06
N ASP A 288 2.34 0.04 -20.21
CA ASP A 288 2.98 -0.73 -21.28
C ASP A 288 4.49 -0.49 -21.31
N TRP A 289 5.25 -1.45 -20.77
CA TRP A 289 6.72 -1.41 -20.82
C TRP A 289 7.29 -1.69 -22.21
N SER A 290 6.51 -2.28 -23.13
CA SER A 290 7.01 -2.67 -24.47
C SER A 290 7.41 -1.51 -25.35
N THR A 291 6.94 -0.30 -25.01
CA THR A 291 7.22 0.92 -25.75
C THR A 291 8.30 1.78 -25.10
N ALA A 292 8.84 1.36 -23.95
CA ALA A 292 9.93 2.08 -23.29
C ALA A 292 11.20 2.11 -24.17
N GLY A 293 12.01 3.16 -23.98
CA GLY A 293 13.28 3.37 -24.69
C GLY A 293 13.18 4.19 -25.98
N LYS A 294 11.97 4.52 -26.46
CA LYS A 294 11.78 5.41 -27.61
C LYS A 294 12.16 6.85 -27.25
N ASP A 295 12.94 7.47 -28.12
CA ASP A 295 13.22 8.90 -28.04
C ASP A 295 12.03 9.70 -28.55
N VAL A 296 11.30 10.31 -27.62
CA VAL A 296 10.18 11.23 -27.88
C VAL A 296 10.56 12.57 -27.29
N LYS A 297 10.44 13.64 -28.07
CA LYS A 297 10.78 14.98 -27.56
C LYS A 297 9.81 15.37 -26.43
N PRO A 298 10.26 16.08 -25.38
CA PRO A 298 9.42 16.44 -24.25
C PRO A 298 8.10 17.14 -24.63
N GLU A 299 8.13 17.98 -25.66
CA GLU A 299 6.98 18.71 -26.21
C GLU A 299 5.99 17.82 -26.98
N GLU A 300 6.42 16.66 -27.46
CA GLU A 300 5.60 15.68 -28.19
C GLU A 300 4.97 14.64 -27.25
N VAL A 301 5.40 14.58 -25.98
CA VAL A 301 4.81 13.69 -24.98
C VAL A 301 3.38 14.13 -24.67
N LYS A 302 2.42 13.39 -25.23
CA LYS A 302 0.99 13.61 -25.00
C LYS A 302 0.67 13.56 -23.50
N LYS A 303 -0.24 14.45 -23.12
CA LYS A 303 -0.88 14.46 -21.81
C LYS A 303 -2.35 14.13 -21.98
N ASP A 304 -2.91 13.41 -21.01
CA ASP A 304 -4.35 13.15 -20.99
C ASP A 304 -5.16 14.36 -20.51
N ALA A 305 -6.48 14.18 -20.37
CA ALA A 305 -7.40 15.22 -19.91
C ALA A 305 -7.12 15.73 -18.49
N TYR A 306 -6.30 15.02 -17.72
CA TYR A 306 -5.92 15.40 -16.36
C TYR A 306 -4.51 16.02 -16.28
N GLY A 307 -3.84 16.19 -17.42
CA GLY A 307 -2.48 16.72 -17.51
C GLY A 307 -1.39 15.69 -17.24
N GLU A 308 -1.71 14.40 -17.19
CA GLU A 308 -0.75 13.34 -16.91
C GLU A 308 -0.04 12.87 -18.16
N LYS A 309 1.28 12.71 -18.06
CA LYS A 309 2.08 12.17 -19.17
C LYS A 309 1.60 10.77 -19.53
N GLN A 310 1.37 10.54 -20.82
CA GLN A 310 1.00 9.23 -21.34
C GLN A 310 2.22 8.40 -21.76
N TYR A 311 3.42 8.97 -21.75
CA TYR A 311 4.66 8.29 -22.08
C TYR A 311 5.82 8.77 -21.19
N ASP A 312 6.74 7.86 -20.86
CA ASP A 312 8.03 8.15 -20.22
C ASP A 312 9.08 7.21 -20.82
N LYS A 313 10.19 7.74 -21.35
CA LYS A 313 11.25 6.93 -22.01
C LYS A 313 11.70 5.76 -21.12
N MET A 314 11.81 5.97 -19.82
CA MET A 314 12.28 4.96 -18.86
C MET A 314 11.26 3.85 -18.61
N LYS A 315 10.00 4.03 -19.01
CA LYS A 315 8.87 3.23 -18.50
C LYS A 315 7.83 2.84 -19.54
N GLY A 316 7.76 3.49 -20.69
CA GLY A 316 6.80 3.24 -21.75
C GLY A 316 5.49 4.02 -21.60
N ASP A 317 4.40 3.48 -22.13
CA ASP A 317 3.10 4.16 -22.21
C ASP A 317 2.24 3.94 -20.96
N PHE A 318 1.41 4.94 -20.64
CA PHE A 318 0.49 4.95 -19.52
C PHE A 318 -0.92 5.35 -19.94
N ALA A 319 -1.92 4.82 -19.22
CA ALA A 319 -3.25 5.42 -19.17
C ALA A 319 -3.62 5.70 -17.71
N TRP A 320 -4.33 6.81 -17.51
CA TRP A 320 -4.78 7.27 -16.21
C TRP A 320 -6.28 7.52 -16.23
N GLU A 321 -6.92 7.30 -15.09
CA GLU A 321 -8.35 7.55 -14.91
C GLU A 321 -8.60 8.16 -13.53
N LYS A 322 -9.63 9.01 -13.44
CA LYS A 322 -10.10 9.67 -12.21
C LYS A 322 -11.54 9.27 -11.95
N ASP A 323 -11.98 9.31 -10.68
CA ASP A 323 -13.37 9.01 -10.29
C ASP A 323 -13.85 7.63 -10.80
N ILE A 324 -12.98 6.64 -10.67
CA ILE A 324 -13.15 5.32 -11.29
C ILE A 324 -14.20 4.52 -10.55
N VAL A 325 -15.20 3.99 -11.27
CA VAL A 325 -16.12 2.98 -10.75
C VAL A 325 -15.36 1.65 -10.59
N PRO A 326 -15.33 1.04 -9.39
CA PRO A 326 -14.63 -0.23 -9.18
C PRO A 326 -15.12 -1.35 -10.08
N THR A 327 -14.23 -2.29 -10.39
CA THR A 327 -14.64 -3.60 -10.92
C THR A 327 -15.04 -4.50 -9.75
N TYR A 328 -16.15 -5.24 -9.89
CA TYR A 328 -16.71 -6.04 -8.81
C TYR A 328 -16.46 -7.53 -9.04
N PHE A 329 -15.87 -8.20 -8.05
CA PHE A 329 -15.62 -9.64 -8.07
C PHE A 329 -16.10 -10.30 -6.79
N TRP A 330 -16.41 -11.60 -6.86
CA TRP A 330 -16.52 -12.41 -5.65
C TRP A 330 -15.16 -12.51 -4.97
N TYR A 331 -15.13 -12.23 -3.67
CA TYR A 331 -13.92 -12.24 -2.87
C TYR A 331 -14.17 -12.90 -1.51
N ASN A 332 -13.40 -13.94 -1.21
CA ASN A 332 -13.45 -14.69 0.06
C ASN A 332 -12.26 -14.41 0.98
N GLY A 333 -11.52 -13.31 0.73
CA GLY A 333 -10.31 -12.97 1.48
C GLY A 333 -9.01 -13.55 0.90
N SER A 334 -9.08 -14.32 -0.20
CA SER A 334 -7.89 -14.88 -0.86
C SER A 334 -7.78 -14.47 -2.34
N VAL A 335 -6.55 -14.46 -2.87
CA VAL A 335 -6.28 -14.21 -4.28
C VAL A 335 -5.42 -15.33 -4.86
N GLU A 336 -5.64 -15.69 -6.11
CA GLU A 336 -4.68 -16.45 -6.91
C GLU A 336 -3.57 -15.54 -7.37
N ARG A 337 -2.37 -16.10 -7.58
CA ARG A 337 -1.18 -15.34 -7.94
C ARG A 337 -0.28 -16.10 -8.91
N VAL A 338 0.42 -15.34 -9.75
CA VAL A 338 1.61 -15.83 -10.43
C VAL A 338 2.81 -15.64 -9.51
N LEU A 339 3.56 -16.70 -9.25
CA LEU A 339 4.81 -16.69 -8.49
C LEU A 339 6.02 -16.60 -9.42
N LEU A 340 7.17 -16.22 -8.87
CA LEU A 340 8.44 -16.28 -9.60
C LEU A 340 8.71 -17.72 -10.03
N GLY A 341 8.98 -17.91 -11.33
CA GLY A 341 9.23 -19.22 -11.93
C GLY A 341 7.98 -19.99 -12.36
N ASP A 342 6.78 -19.51 -12.05
CA ASP A 342 5.55 -20.14 -12.56
C ASP A 342 5.47 -20.03 -14.08
N LYS A 343 5.09 -21.14 -14.73
CA LYS A 343 4.78 -21.13 -16.16
C LYS A 343 3.48 -20.36 -16.42
N ILE A 344 3.50 -19.55 -17.46
CA ILE A 344 2.35 -18.77 -17.93
C ILE A 344 1.93 -19.20 -19.33
N ASP A 345 0.69 -18.85 -19.70
CA ASP A 345 0.22 -18.90 -21.09
C ASP A 345 0.31 -17.48 -21.69
N PRO A 346 1.30 -17.20 -22.56
CA PRO A 346 1.50 -15.87 -23.12
C PRO A 346 0.49 -15.51 -24.22
N THR A 347 -0.40 -16.44 -24.63
CA THR A 347 -1.41 -16.19 -25.67
C THR A 347 -2.66 -15.47 -25.14
N ARG A 348 -2.77 -15.33 -23.81
CA ARG A 348 -3.88 -14.68 -23.12
C ARG A 348 -3.36 -13.66 -22.11
N GLU A 349 -4.25 -12.80 -21.62
CA GLU A 349 -3.93 -11.92 -20.49
C GLU A 349 -3.55 -12.76 -19.25
N VAL A 350 -2.35 -12.53 -18.72
CA VAL A 350 -1.83 -13.19 -17.53
C VAL A 350 -2.29 -12.44 -16.28
N LYS A 351 -3.18 -13.06 -15.51
CA LYS A 351 -3.65 -12.51 -14.23
C LYS A 351 -2.58 -12.71 -13.16
N LEU A 352 -1.69 -11.72 -12.98
CA LEU A 352 -0.67 -11.75 -11.91
C LEU A 352 -1.29 -11.91 -10.52
N SER A 353 -2.50 -11.36 -10.34
CA SER A 353 -3.38 -11.78 -9.26
C SER A 353 -4.85 -11.71 -9.64
N ALA A 354 -5.66 -12.60 -9.08
CA ALA A 354 -7.11 -12.65 -9.28
C ALA A 354 -7.84 -12.90 -7.96
N ALA A 355 -8.94 -12.18 -7.71
CA ALA A 355 -9.78 -12.41 -6.54
C ALA A 355 -10.38 -13.81 -6.57
N LYS A 356 -10.31 -14.55 -5.46
CA LYS A 356 -10.96 -15.84 -5.32
C LYS A 356 -12.31 -15.72 -4.64
N GLY A 357 -13.24 -16.56 -5.08
CA GLY A 357 -14.58 -16.66 -4.53
C GLY A 357 -15.56 -16.96 -5.64
N SER A 358 -16.78 -17.30 -5.26
CA SER A 358 -17.87 -17.45 -6.21
C SER A 358 -19.20 -17.18 -5.52
N ARG A 359 -20.28 -17.09 -6.30
CA ARG A 359 -21.64 -16.97 -5.75
C ARG A 359 -22.00 -18.09 -4.77
N LYS A 360 -21.49 -19.30 -5.02
CA LYS A 360 -21.73 -20.50 -4.21
C LYS A 360 -20.84 -20.56 -2.97
N ASP A 361 -19.76 -19.77 -2.91
CA ASP A 361 -18.89 -19.70 -1.74
C ASP A 361 -19.62 -18.93 -0.62
N PRO A 362 -19.88 -19.57 0.54
CA PRO A 362 -20.57 -18.91 1.66
C PRO A 362 -19.73 -17.80 2.29
N ASN A 363 -18.40 -17.85 2.15
CA ASN A 363 -17.47 -16.86 2.70
C ASN A 363 -17.19 -15.71 1.71
N ALA A 364 -17.61 -15.84 0.45
CA ALA A 364 -17.40 -14.81 -0.55
C ALA A 364 -18.49 -13.74 -0.51
N ARG A 365 -18.06 -12.49 -0.71
CA ARG A 365 -18.93 -11.33 -0.98
C ARG A 365 -18.49 -10.64 -2.27
N ILE A 366 -19.40 -9.96 -2.95
CA ILE A 366 -19.06 -9.06 -4.06
C ILE A 366 -18.32 -7.85 -3.49
N PHE A 367 -17.08 -7.65 -3.94
CA PHE A 367 -16.14 -6.67 -3.38
C PHE A 367 -15.56 -5.77 -4.49
N PRO A 368 -15.27 -4.48 -4.22
CA PRO A 368 -14.73 -3.56 -5.22
C PRO A 368 -13.20 -3.67 -5.38
N PHE A 369 -12.74 -3.64 -6.62
CA PHE A 369 -11.32 -3.68 -6.98
C PHE A 369 -10.96 -2.61 -8.00
N LYS A 370 -9.76 -2.04 -7.85
CA LYS A 370 -9.00 -1.48 -8.95
C LYS A 370 -8.37 -2.65 -9.72
N VAL A 371 -8.46 -2.62 -11.05
CA VAL A 371 -7.74 -3.56 -11.93
C VAL A 371 -6.65 -2.79 -12.65
N MET A 372 -5.40 -3.03 -12.27
CA MET A 372 -4.24 -2.51 -13.01
C MET A 372 -3.97 -3.46 -14.17
N ARG A 373 -3.86 -2.93 -15.39
CA ARG A 373 -3.48 -3.68 -16.58
C ARG A 373 -2.17 -3.17 -17.17
N GLY A 374 -1.56 -3.93 -18.07
CA GLY A 374 -0.36 -3.47 -18.74
C GLY A 374 0.34 -4.55 -19.54
N LYS A 375 1.48 -4.19 -20.14
CA LYS A 375 2.38 -5.11 -20.82
C LYS A 375 3.74 -5.08 -20.15
N GLN A 376 4.32 -6.26 -19.91
CA GLN A 376 5.62 -6.41 -19.26
C GLN A 376 6.40 -7.57 -19.89
N PRO A 377 7.73 -7.63 -19.70
CA PRO A 377 8.52 -8.65 -20.36
C PRO A 377 8.33 -10.02 -19.72
N TYR A 378 8.52 -11.05 -20.52
CA TYR A 378 8.56 -12.45 -20.09
C TYR A 378 9.65 -13.20 -20.85
N ASP A 379 10.18 -14.26 -20.26
CA ASP A 379 11.08 -15.18 -20.94
C ASP A 379 10.28 -16.06 -21.91
N SER A 380 10.54 -15.94 -23.22
CA SER A 380 9.69 -16.54 -24.25
C SER A 380 9.84 -18.06 -24.39
N GLU A 381 10.99 -18.60 -24.02
CA GLU A 381 11.25 -20.04 -24.08
C GLU A 381 10.82 -20.72 -22.78
N ASN A 382 11.18 -20.14 -21.62
CA ASN A 382 10.81 -20.69 -20.31
C ASN A 382 9.33 -20.44 -19.98
N LYS A 383 8.68 -19.48 -20.67
CA LYS A 383 7.30 -19.03 -20.43
C LYS A 383 7.09 -18.60 -18.99
N THR A 384 7.97 -17.76 -18.46
CA THR A 384 7.90 -17.21 -17.11
C THR A 384 7.95 -15.68 -17.16
N VAL A 385 7.27 -15.02 -16.22
CA VAL A 385 7.33 -13.54 -16.11
C VAL A 385 8.77 -13.12 -15.82
N ALA A 386 9.31 -12.16 -16.58
CA ALA A 386 10.69 -11.73 -16.43
C ALA A 386 10.85 -10.79 -15.23
N VAL A 387 11.94 -10.96 -14.48
CA VAL A 387 12.44 -9.98 -13.52
C VAL A 387 13.48 -9.11 -14.22
N VAL A 388 13.39 -7.80 -14.00
CA VAL A 388 14.17 -6.81 -14.74
C VAL A 388 14.93 -5.92 -13.77
N ASN A 389 16.24 -5.75 -14.00
CA ASN A 389 16.99 -4.66 -13.39
C ASN A 389 16.63 -3.35 -14.09
N VAL A 390 15.68 -2.61 -13.53
CA VAL A 390 15.27 -1.31 -14.08
C VAL A 390 16.15 -0.18 -13.57
N PHE A 391 16.63 -0.27 -12.32
CA PHE A 391 17.29 0.83 -11.63
C PHE A 391 18.75 0.53 -11.27
N GLY A 392 19.62 1.50 -11.49
CA GLY A 392 21.00 1.49 -11.00
C GLY A 392 21.61 2.90 -11.05
N PRO A 393 22.81 3.08 -10.46
CA PRO A 393 23.58 4.31 -10.67
C PRO A 393 23.95 4.48 -12.15
N PRO A 394 24.40 5.67 -12.59
CA PRO A 394 24.87 5.89 -13.96
C PRO A 394 25.99 4.94 -14.40
N THR A 395 26.74 4.37 -13.45
CA THR A 395 27.80 3.38 -13.67
C THR A 395 27.29 1.94 -13.74
N SER A 396 25.99 1.70 -13.58
CA SER A 396 25.41 0.36 -13.66
C SER A 396 25.62 -0.21 -15.06
N GLU A 397 26.06 -1.45 -15.17
CA GLU A 397 26.27 -2.14 -16.46
C GLU A 397 24.99 -2.76 -17.04
N SER A 398 23.93 -2.90 -16.23
CA SER A 398 22.74 -3.69 -16.59
C SER A 398 21.41 -2.97 -16.40
N ALA A 399 21.37 -1.84 -15.69
CA ALA A 399 20.11 -1.15 -15.43
C ALA A 399 19.45 -0.62 -16.71
N TYR A 400 18.19 -0.99 -16.90
CA TYR A 400 17.41 -0.56 -18.07
C TYR A 400 17.34 0.97 -18.20
N TRP A 401 17.18 1.70 -17.08
CA TRP A 401 17.11 3.16 -17.11
C TRP A 401 18.42 3.87 -17.47
N VAL A 402 19.54 3.12 -17.54
CA VAL A 402 20.84 3.63 -17.97
C VAL A 402 21.07 3.33 -19.45
N HIS A 403 20.84 2.08 -19.87
CA HIS A 403 21.23 1.59 -21.20
C HIS A 403 20.09 1.40 -22.18
N TYR A 404 18.85 1.32 -21.69
CA TYR A 404 17.66 0.96 -22.47
C TYR A 404 17.77 -0.40 -23.19
N ASP A 405 18.58 -1.32 -22.63
CA ASP A 405 18.78 -2.68 -23.14
C ASP A 405 17.98 -3.69 -22.31
N TRP A 406 16.89 -4.20 -22.89
CA TRP A 406 16.01 -5.18 -22.24
C TRP A 406 16.71 -6.52 -21.98
N GLY A 407 17.54 -7.01 -22.90
CA GLY A 407 18.22 -8.29 -22.76
C GLY A 407 19.17 -8.30 -21.57
N LYS A 408 20.00 -7.26 -21.43
CA LYS A 408 20.90 -7.09 -20.28
C LYS A 408 20.14 -6.92 -18.97
N ALA A 409 19.10 -6.08 -18.96
CA ALA A 409 18.31 -5.80 -17.76
C ALA A 409 17.56 -7.04 -17.26
N ILE A 410 16.99 -7.85 -18.17
CA ILE A 410 16.32 -9.11 -17.83
C ILE A 410 17.34 -10.13 -17.33
N ALA A 411 18.49 -10.28 -18.00
CA ALA A 411 19.52 -11.23 -17.56
C ALA A 411 19.98 -10.94 -16.12
N ALA A 412 20.25 -9.67 -15.80
CA ALA A 412 20.65 -9.25 -14.46
C ALA A 412 19.52 -9.43 -13.42
N GLY A 413 18.28 -9.07 -13.78
CA GLY A 413 17.12 -9.20 -12.90
C GLY A 413 16.79 -10.66 -12.57
N MET A 414 16.75 -11.53 -13.59
CA MET A 414 16.50 -12.97 -13.44
C MET A 414 17.60 -13.64 -12.61
N LYS A 415 18.89 -13.34 -12.89
CA LYS A 415 20.01 -13.81 -12.07
C LYS A 415 19.86 -13.40 -10.61
N SER A 416 19.52 -12.13 -10.35
CA SER A 416 19.31 -11.63 -8.99
C SER A 416 18.11 -12.27 -8.29
N ALA A 417 17.11 -12.74 -9.04
CA ALA A 417 15.94 -13.44 -8.52
C ALA A 417 16.16 -14.96 -8.39
N GLY A 418 17.34 -15.48 -8.78
CA GLY A 418 17.61 -16.91 -8.81
C GLY A 418 16.76 -17.67 -9.84
N GLN A 419 16.38 -17.02 -10.93
CA GLN A 419 15.56 -17.60 -12.00
C GLN A 419 16.39 -17.80 -13.28
N PRO A 420 16.14 -18.88 -14.05
CA PRO A 420 16.79 -19.08 -15.33
C PRO A 420 16.32 -18.05 -16.36
N TYR A 421 17.22 -17.62 -17.25
CA TYR A 421 16.88 -16.79 -18.41
C TYR A 421 17.39 -17.47 -19.68
N SER A 422 16.51 -17.65 -20.66
CA SER A 422 16.82 -18.29 -21.95
C SER A 422 17.66 -17.42 -22.90
N GLY A 423 17.81 -16.13 -22.58
CA GLY A 423 18.39 -15.15 -23.50
C GLY A 423 17.36 -14.52 -24.46
N LYS A 424 16.12 -15.02 -24.48
CA LYS A 424 15.04 -14.48 -25.31
C LYS A 424 13.88 -13.99 -24.46
N PHE A 425 13.28 -12.88 -24.87
CA PHE A 425 12.11 -12.33 -24.21
C PHE A 425 11.05 -11.90 -25.22
N GLY A 426 9.83 -11.75 -24.72
CA GLY A 426 8.74 -11.09 -25.44
C GLY A 426 7.90 -10.24 -24.49
N TRP A 427 6.71 -9.86 -24.93
CA TRP A 427 5.77 -9.05 -24.17
C TRP A 427 4.49 -9.82 -23.90
N ILE A 428 3.97 -9.71 -22.68
CA ILE A 428 2.68 -10.30 -22.29
C ILE A 428 1.78 -9.21 -21.73
N GLU A 429 0.49 -9.32 -22.01
CA GLU A 429 -0.53 -8.54 -21.30
C GLU A 429 -0.77 -9.15 -19.93
N THR A 430 -0.91 -8.28 -18.94
CA THR A 430 -1.07 -8.67 -17.53
C THR A 430 -2.17 -7.87 -16.86
N SER A 431 -2.85 -8.49 -15.91
CA SER A 431 -3.76 -7.81 -14.99
C SER A 431 -3.47 -8.15 -13.53
N MET A 432 -3.79 -7.21 -12.64
CA MET A 432 -3.61 -7.36 -11.20
C MET A 432 -4.74 -6.66 -10.45
N VAL A 433 -5.40 -7.38 -9.54
CA VAL A 433 -6.48 -6.82 -8.71
C VAL A 433 -5.94 -6.19 -7.43
N TRP A 434 -6.47 -5.01 -7.09
CA TRP A 434 -6.17 -4.27 -5.86
C TRP A 434 -7.48 -3.91 -5.17
N PRO A 435 -7.81 -4.52 -4.01
CA PRO A 435 -9.08 -4.23 -3.34
C PRO A 435 -9.12 -2.78 -2.87
N VAL A 436 -10.29 -2.16 -3.04
CA VAL A 436 -10.56 -0.77 -2.67
C VAL A 436 -11.21 -0.76 -1.28
N ASN A 437 -10.55 -0.11 -0.32
CA ASN A 437 -10.97 -0.13 1.09
C ASN A 437 -11.15 1.27 1.70
N HIS A 438 -10.54 2.28 1.11
CA HIS A 438 -10.59 3.67 1.56
C HIS A 438 -11.42 4.52 0.59
N MET A 439 -11.49 5.82 0.87
CA MET A 439 -12.37 6.77 0.18
C MET A 439 -13.85 6.44 0.38
N VAL A 440 -14.22 6.02 1.59
CA VAL A 440 -15.62 5.76 1.93
C VAL A 440 -16.41 7.07 1.81
N ALA A 441 -17.44 7.05 0.98
CA ALA A 441 -18.26 8.22 0.71
C ALA A 441 -19.29 8.47 1.82
N PRO A 442 -19.77 9.72 1.98
CA PRO A 442 -20.94 10.01 2.81
C PRO A 442 -22.14 9.14 2.43
N LYS A 443 -22.99 8.80 3.42
CA LYS A 443 -24.14 7.88 3.24
C LYS A 443 -25.15 8.34 2.17
N GLU A 444 -25.20 9.64 1.90
CA GLU A 444 -26.03 10.27 0.86
C GLU A 444 -25.58 9.84 -0.54
N LYS A 445 -24.28 9.62 -0.72
CA LYS A 445 -23.61 9.24 -1.98
C LYS A 445 -23.39 7.73 -2.11
N ALA A 446 -23.75 6.92 -1.10
CA ALA A 446 -23.70 5.47 -1.21
C ALA A 446 -24.61 4.95 -2.33
N LEU A 447 -24.22 3.84 -2.96
CA LEU A 447 -24.98 3.23 -4.04
C LEU A 447 -26.41 2.91 -3.59
N ARG A 448 -27.36 3.20 -4.47
CA ARG A 448 -28.79 2.92 -4.32
C ARG A 448 -29.17 1.69 -5.13
N CYS A 449 -30.41 1.23 -4.96
CA CYS A 449 -30.91 0.03 -5.63
C CYS A 449 -30.73 0.11 -7.16
N ALA A 450 -31.02 1.26 -7.76
CA ALA A 450 -30.94 1.48 -9.21
C ALA A 450 -29.49 1.57 -9.74
N ASP A 451 -28.49 1.79 -8.89
CA ASP A 451 -27.09 1.74 -9.31
C ASP A 451 -26.65 0.31 -9.68
N CYS A 452 -27.28 -0.71 -9.09
CA CYS A 452 -26.98 -2.11 -9.37
C CYS A 452 -28.07 -2.80 -10.20
N HIS A 453 -29.34 -2.49 -9.92
CA HIS A 453 -30.50 -3.13 -10.54
C HIS A 453 -31.10 -2.27 -11.65
N GLY A 454 -31.33 -2.87 -12.82
CA GLY A 454 -31.82 -2.21 -14.02
C GLY A 454 -30.85 -2.28 -15.20
N ALA A 455 -31.29 -1.76 -16.35
CA ALA A 455 -30.57 -1.91 -17.63
C ALA A 455 -29.17 -1.28 -17.66
N LYS A 456 -28.92 -0.25 -16.83
CA LYS A 456 -27.64 0.44 -16.72
C LYS A 456 -26.95 0.18 -15.37
N GLY A 457 -27.25 -0.96 -14.74
CA GLY A 457 -26.64 -1.35 -13.46
C GLY A 457 -25.13 -1.56 -13.59
N ARG A 458 -24.40 -1.22 -12.53
CA ARG A 458 -22.92 -1.33 -12.47
C ARG A 458 -22.41 -2.76 -12.33
N LEU A 459 -23.27 -3.73 -11.99
CA LEU A 459 -22.89 -5.12 -11.78
C LEU A 459 -23.08 -5.94 -13.06
N ASP A 460 -22.00 -6.54 -13.54
CA ASP A 460 -22.09 -7.59 -14.56
C ASP A 460 -22.61 -8.88 -13.92
N TRP A 461 -23.94 -9.00 -13.90
CA TRP A 461 -24.63 -10.14 -13.30
C TRP A 461 -24.19 -11.48 -13.88
N LYS A 462 -23.94 -11.55 -15.21
CA LYS A 462 -23.52 -12.79 -15.87
C LYS A 462 -22.11 -13.18 -15.45
N ALA A 463 -21.17 -12.24 -15.46
CA ALA A 463 -19.80 -12.48 -14.97
C ALA A 463 -19.77 -12.89 -13.48
N LEU A 464 -20.73 -12.39 -12.69
CA LEU A 464 -20.90 -12.75 -11.27
C LEU A 464 -21.63 -14.08 -11.04
N GLY A 465 -22.01 -14.81 -12.09
CA GLY A 465 -22.69 -16.11 -11.98
C GLY A 465 -24.18 -16.03 -11.66
N TYR A 466 -24.82 -14.90 -11.97
CA TYR A 466 -26.28 -14.76 -12.02
C TYR A 466 -26.77 -14.92 -13.46
N ALA A 467 -28.01 -15.37 -13.62
CA ALA A 467 -28.63 -15.47 -14.93
C ALA A 467 -29.06 -14.10 -15.51
N GLY A 468 -29.04 -13.06 -14.68
CA GLY A 468 -29.49 -11.69 -14.98
C GLY A 468 -29.66 -10.93 -13.66
N ASP A 469 -30.25 -9.74 -13.74
CA ASP A 469 -30.58 -8.95 -12.54
C ASP A 469 -31.47 -9.79 -11.59
N PRO A 470 -31.01 -10.06 -10.35
CA PRO A 470 -31.74 -10.91 -9.42
C PRO A 470 -33.05 -10.27 -8.92
N ARG A 471 -33.29 -8.97 -9.15
CA ARG A 471 -34.60 -8.35 -8.87
C ARG A 471 -35.68 -8.78 -9.86
N LEU A 472 -35.30 -9.16 -11.08
CA LEU A 472 -36.23 -9.52 -12.15
C LEU A 472 -36.62 -11.01 -12.14
N LYS A 473 -35.91 -11.84 -11.35
CA LYS A 473 -36.25 -13.24 -11.16
C LYS A 473 -36.92 -13.41 -9.79
N LYS A 474 -38.20 -13.80 -9.80
CA LYS A 474 -38.88 -14.35 -8.62
C LYS A 474 -38.38 -15.76 -8.34
#